data_AF-A0A7W7SFV8-F1
#
_entry.id   AF-A0A7W7SFV8-F1
#
_cell.length_a   1.000
_cell.length_b   1.000
_cell.length_c   1.000
_cell.angle_alpha   90.00
_cell.angle_beta   90.00
_cell.angle_gamma   90.00
#
_symmetry.space_group_name_H-M   'P 1'
#
loop_
_entity.id
_entity.type
_entity.pdbx_description
1 polymer ?
#
loop_
_entity_poly.entity_id
_entity_poly.type
_entity_poly.pdbx_seq_one_letter_code
_entity_poly.pdbx_strand_id
1 'polypeptide(L)'
;MRRICLTLPTNRACTTTISDIGAEAAYAAEQFGVEVRLLILDSSDESTFTEHAKAVGELPVLPHVIVHHLDEAAQRDFLRTVIDRSGAADPELLLDLMLPDAVSYGACTNRAFLIAGALGCASIHRRDSDSGYQLLDGEPVFPIHHELLSLGRTGTDAADGVTDNALDPAHGAKPVSMVGSSFIGELSVDVGEIRELDPAIYHEVVSLWAPPEWSREEIDGLVEESFIGGGTDPFTHDVSVLDVPDIWRIDMCNIGFDRELYERVPLPPATATIGSDYFLLHVVRHAPLPAVVHNRHIVNYYTPERRTGDGFLAYQVRFVKFLLSMLYFHPVYFALEAAGPALLDAEHHVRAAAIAEFARQTAGADRAENVRRLDVVDRCYRQLGGKYAEFADHLAPLRDRLLDEAQADIESFARLIDAWGPLVAAARAVGLERAPGDGIRIRPLVERDWDELVALEARAYAESGLSEGGETLRSRAAVSPATCFALEYEGEFGGYLLALPYPLGRCPDLSLAETSGFASENLHAHDFVITEELRGRGLTPHFVRQIEAAARARGFERLSMVAVQRSHVLWARLGYTAHREVELPASYGAEAVYMSKAL
;
A
#
# COMPACT_ATOMS: atom_id res chain seq x y z
N MET A 1 19.86 -0.80 -5.02
CA MET A 1 18.98 -1.25 -3.93
C MET A 1 17.72 -1.81 -4.55
N ARG A 2 17.27 -3.00 -4.13
CA ARG A 2 16.01 -3.60 -4.61
C ARG A 2 14.84 -2.76 -4.08
N ARG A 3 13.91 -2.36 -4.96
CA ARG A 3 12.67 -1.69 -4.56
C ARG A 3 11.55 -2.72 -4.43
N ILE A 4 10.73 -2.61 -3.40
CA ILE A 4 9.55 -3.45 -3.20
C ILE A 4 8.34 -2.57 -2.87
N CYS A 5 7.15 -2.99 -3.29
CA CYS A 5 5.91 -2.29 -2.99
C CYS A 5 5.17 -3.03 -1.87
N LEU A 6 5.07 -2.45 -0.68
CA LEU A 6 4.20 -2.95 0.38
C LEU A 6 2.90 -2.16 0.30
N THR A 7 1.78 -2.81 0.01
CA THR A 7 0.52 -2.13 -0.32
C THR A 7 -0.61 -2.44 0.65
N LEU A 8 -1.38 -1.40 0.97
CA LEU A 8 -2.58 -1.40 1.80
C LEU A 8 -3.73 -0.72 1.03
N PRO A 9 -4.61 -1.49 0.35
CA PRO A 9 -5.87 -0.96 -0.14
C PRO A 9 -6.87 -0.79 1.01
N THR A 10 -7.59 0.34 1.02
CA THR A 10 -8.65 0.60 1.98
C THR A 10 -9.80 1.43 1.40
N ASN A 11 -11.00 1.20 1.91
CA ASN A 11 -12.19 2.00 1.67
C ASN A 11 -12.95 2.29 2.99
N ARG A 12 -12.25 2.17 4.13
CA ARG A 12 -12.80 2.23 5.49
C ARG A 12 -11.73 2.61 6.50
N ALA A 13 -12.13 2.99 7.71
CA ALA A 13 -11.19 3.38 8.77
C ALA A 13 -10.24 2.24 9.17
N CYS A 14 -8.93 2.51 9.17
CA CYS A 14 -7.87 1.53 9.46
C CYS A 14 -6.56 2.16 9.99
N THR A 15 -6.64 3.23 10.79
CA THR A 15 -5.47 3.95 11.33
C THR A 15 -4.48 3.07 12.11
N THR A 16 -4.98 2.05 12.83
CA THR A 16 -4.12 1.05 13.48
C THR A 16 -3.33 0.25 12.46
N THR A 17 -3.99 -0.27 11.41
CA THR A 17 -3.34 -1.03 10.33
C THR A 17 -2.30 -0.20 9.57
N ILE A 18 -2.54 1.11 9.39
CA ILE A 18 -1.55 2.04 8.81
C ILE A 18 -0.27 2.09 9.68
N SER A 19 -0.43 2.10 11.00
CA SER A 19 0.70 2.10 11.93
C SER A 19 1.45 0.75 11.89
N ASP A 20 0.70 -0.35 11.89
CA ASP A 20 1.21 -1.71 11.85
C ASP A 20 2.00 -1.99 10.56
N ILE A 21 1.45 -1.64 9.39
CA ILE A 21 2.15 -1.83 8.10
C ILE A 21 3.36 -0.90 7.96
N GLY A 22 3.35 0.26 8.63
CA GLY A 22 4.51 1.13 8.76
C GLY A 22 5.66 0.45 9.52
N ALA A 23 5.35 -0.32 10.57
CA ALA A 23 6.33 -1.13 11.30
C ALA A 23 6.85 -2.30 10.44
N GLU A 24 6.00 -2.95 9.64
CA GLU A 24 6.43 -3.97 8.69
C GLU A 24 7.36 -3.39 7.61
N ALA A 25 7.08 -2.18 7.11
CA ALA A 25 7.94 -1.47 6.17
C ALA A 25 9.31 -1.14 6.78
N ALA A 26 9.34 -0.67 8.03
CA ALA A 26 10.57 -0.43 8.78
C ALA A 26 11.41 -1.70 8.90
N TYR A 27 10.77 -2.79 9.34
CA TYR A 27 11.41 -4.09 9.46
C TYR A 27 12.02 -4.57 8.14
N ALA A 28 11.28 -4.47 7.03
CA ALA A 28 11.78 -4.84 5.72
C ALA A 28 13.02 -4.03 5.31
N ALA A 29 12.97 -2.71 5.48
CA ALA A 29 14.10 -1.83 5.14
C ALA A 29 15.35 -2.15 5.98
N GLU A 30 15.18 -2.34 7.29
CA GLU A 30 16.28 -2.59 8.24
C GLU A 30 16.89 -3.98 8.09
N GLN A 31 16.07 -5.02 7.99
CA GLN A 31 16.54 -6.40 7.99
C GLN A 31 17.05 -6.86 6.62
N PHE A 32 16.49 -6.32 5.53
CA PHE A 32 16.81 -6.78 4.17
C PHE A 32 17.51 -5.73 3.31
N GLY A 33 17.67 -4.48 3.80
CA GLY A 33 18.34 -3.42 3.04
C GLY A 33 17.64 -3.07 1.73
N VAL A 34 16.31 -3.19 1.69
CA VAL A 34 15.47 -2.86 0.53
C VAL A 34 14.90 -1.45 0.63
N GLU A 35 14.55 -0.86 -0.53
CA GLU A 35 13.71 0.33 -0.57
C GLU A 35 12.24 -0.10 -0.53
N VAL A 36 11.53 0.29 0.51
CA VAL A 36 10.10 0.00 0.65
C VAL A 36 9.30 1.19 0.12
N ARG A 37 8.50 0.93 -0.90
CA ARG A 37 7.44 1.82 -1.37
C ARG A 37 6.16 1.41 -0.66
N LEU A 38 5.83 2.06 0.44
CA LEU A 38 4.59 1.80 1.19
C LEU A 38 3.43 2.50 0.48
N LEU A 39 2.60 1.74 -0.22
CA LEU A 39 1.51 2.24 -1.07
C LEU A 39 0.15 2.04 -0.39
N ILE A 40 -0.46 3.14 0.05
CA ILE A 40 -1.81 3.16 0.61
C ILE A 40 -2.77 3.68 -0.46
N LEU A 41 -3.64 2.81 -0.95
CA LEU A 41 -4.71 3.14 -1.90
C LEU A 41 -6.00 3.38 -1.12
N ASP A 42 -6.39 4.64 -0.99
CA ASP A 42 -7.45 5.06 -0.10
C ASP A 42 -8.67 5.56 -0.89
N SER A 43 -9.71 4.72 -0.92
CA SER A 43 -11.03 5.01 -1.48
C SER A 43 -12.08 5.22 -0.37
N SER A 44 -11.65 5.67 0.81
CA SER A 44 -12.57 6.03 1.91
C SER A 44 -13.17 7.42 1.72
N ASP A 45 -14.17 7.77 2.53
CA ASP A 45 -14.73 9.13 2.54
C ASP A 45 -13.71 10.18 3.03
N GLU A 46 -13.98 11.46 2.76
CA GLU A 46 -13.06 12.58 3.08
C GLU A 46 -12.66 12.63 4.57
N SER A 47 -13.58 12.29 5.49
CA SER A 47 -13.29 12.33 6.91
C SER A 47 -12.34 11.19 7.32
N THR A 48 -12.62 9.98 6.84
CA THR A 48 -11.76 8.82 7.04
C THR A 48 -10.37 9.01 6.40
N PHE A 49 -10.31 9.54 5.17
CA PHE A 49 -9.07 9.86 4.49
C PHE A 49 -8.21 10.85 5.30
N THR A 50 -8.83 11.87 5.90
CA THR A 50 -8.13 12.86 6.73
C THR A 50 -7.51 12.21 7.97
N GLU A 51 -8.21 11.26 8.60
CA GLU A 51 -7.68 10.49 9.74
C GLU A 51 -6.52 9.57 9.32
N HIS A 52 -6.64 8.91 8.17
CA HIS A 52 -5.55 8.13 7.59
C HIS A 52 -4.33 8.98 7.28
N ALA A 53 -4.50 10.16 6.67
CA ALA A 53 -3.40 11.07 6.37
C ALA A 53 -2.66 11.53 7.64
N LYS A 54 -3.39 11.73 8.75
CA LYS A 54 -2.79 12.00 10.05
C LYS A 54 -1.96 10.80 10.54
N ALA A 55 -2.52 9.59 10.51
CA ALA A 55 -1.80 8.37 10.89
C ALA A 55 -0.53 8.15 10.04
N VAL A 56 -0.61 8.38 8.73
CA VAL A 56 0.55 8.36 7.82
C VAL A 56 1.60 9.41 8.22
N GLY A 57 1.18 10.62 8.59
CA GLY A 57 2.08 11.68 9.04
C GLY A 57 2.78 11.40 10.38
N GLU A 58 2.19 10.52 11.20
CA GLU A 58 2.73 10.04 12.48
C GLU A 58 3.72 8.89 12.33
N LEU A 59 3.81 8.25 11.15
CA LEU A 59 4.79 7.21 10.88
C LEU A 59 6.23 7.75 11.05
N PRO A 60 7.16 6.94 11.60
CA PRO A 60 8.56 7.30 11.67
C PRO A 60 9.15 7.60 10.29
N VAL A 61 9.95 8.66 10.18
CA VAL A 61 10.69 8.96 8.95
C VAL A 61 11.96 8.12 8.95
N LEU A 62 11.94 7.05 8.16
CA LEU A 62 13.04 6.09 8.07
C LEU A 62 13.74 6.19 6.72
N PRO A 63 15.08 6.06 6.69
CA PRO A 63 15.80 5.87 5.44
C PRO A 63 15.21 4.68 4.68
N HIS A 64 15.03 4.82 3.37
CA HIS A 64 14.58 3.75 2.48
C HIS A 64 13.11 3.30 2.62
N VAL A 65 12.31 3.93 3.49
CA VAL A 65 10.84 3.78 3.48
C VAL A 65 10.21 5.04 2.90
N ILE A 66 9.46 4.89 1.81
CA ILE A 66 8.80 6.00 1.11
C ILE A 66 7.30 5.69 1.03
N VAL A 67 6.49 6.54 1.66
CA VAL A 67 5.05 6.37 1.75
C VAL A 67 4.35 7.11 0.62
N HIS A 68 3.47 6.41 -0.08
CA HIS A 68 2.58 6.91 -1.11
C HIS A 68 1.14 6.71 -0.64
N HIS A 69 0.50 7.77 -0.14
CA HIS A 69 -0.91 7.76 0.27
C HIS A 69 -1.72 8.49 -0.79
N LEU A 70 -2.53 7.74 -1.54
CA LEU A 70 -3.27 8.25 -2.69
C LEU A 70 -4.77 8.18 -2.41
N ASP A 71 -5.43 9.32 -2.45
CA ASP A 71 -6.89 9.36 -2.54
C ASP A 71 -7.37 8.83 -3.89
N GLU A 72 -8.68 8.65 -4.03
CA GLU A 72 -9.25 8.15 -5.26
C GLU A 72 -9.02 9.08 -6.46
N ALA A 73 -8.97 10.40 -6.25
CA ALA A 73 -8.73 11.37 -7.31
C ALA A 73 -7.33 11.21 -7.90
N ALA A 74 -6.30 11.11 -7.06
CA ALA A 74 -4.92 10.86 -7.48
C ALA A 74 -4.78 9.50 -8.19
N GLN A 75 -5.47 8.47 -7.69
CA GLN A 75 -5.52 7.17 -8.36
C GLN A 75 -6.14 7.28 -9.76
N ARG A 76 -7.24 8.03 -9.90
CA ARG A 76 -7.92 8.26 -11.18
C ARG A 76 -7.05 9.03 -12.17
N ASP A 77 -6.37 10.07 -11.72
CA ASP A 77 -5.48 10.88 -12.56
C ASP A 77 -4.27 10.07 -13.06
N PHE A 78 -3.68 9.23 -12.19
CA PHE A 78 -2.65 8.28 -12.57
C PHE A 78 -3.17 7.32 -13.65
N LEU A 79 -4.32 6.66 -13.40
CA LEU A 79 -4.88 5.70 -14.34
C LEU A 79 -5.20 6.33 -15.70
N ARG A 80 -5.81 7.52 -15.74
CA ARG A 80 -6.09 8.24 -17.00
C ARG A 80 -4.81 8.49 -17.78
N THR A 81 -3.77 8.97 -17.11
CA THR A 81 -2.47 9.20 -17.74
C THR A 81 -1.88 7.91 -18.31
N VAL A 82 -1.96 6.80 -17.58
CA VAL A 82 -1.46 5.49 -18.02
C VAL A 82 -2.28 4.96 -19.21
N ILE A 83 -3.60 5.00 -19.12
CA ILE A 83 -4.52 4.53 -20.17
C ILE A 83 -4.27 5.34 -21.45
N ASP A 84 -4.23 6.67 -21.37
CA ASP A 84 -3.99 7.55 -22.52
C ASP A 84 -2.64 7.25 -23.19
N ARG A 85 -1.58 7.03 -22.39
CA ARG A 85 -0.24 6.70 -22.92
C ARG A 85 -0.13 5.28 -23.45
N SER A 86 -0.94 4.35 -22.96
CA SER A 86 -0.93 2.95 -23.42
C SER A 86 -1.40 2.80 -24.86
N GLY A 87 -2.22 3.72 -25.35
CA GLY A 87 -2.88 3.62 -26.65
C GLY A 87 -3.88 2.47 -26.74
N ALA A 88 -4.30 1.90 -25.61
CA ALA A 88 -5.30 0.85 -25.56
C ALA A 88 -6.68 1.37 -26.02
N ALA A 89 -7.48 0.48 -26.61
CA ALA A 89 -8.84 0.79 -27.01
C ALA A 89 -9.76 0.97 -25.80
N ASP A 90 -10.87 1.70 -25.98
CA ASP A 90 -11.93 1.90 -24.98
C ASP A 90 -11.41 2.42 -23.62
N PRO A 91 -10.79 3.62 -23.57
CA PRO A 91 -10.13 4.14 -22.37
C PRO A 91 -11.07 4.29 -21.17
N GLU A 92 -12.32 4.68 -21.38
CA GLU A 92 -13.32 4.80 -20.30
C GLU A 92 -13.66 3.41 -19.72
N LEU A 93 -13.78 2.38 -20.55
CA LEU A 93 -14.00 1.01 -20.08
C LEU A 93 -12.81 0.55 -19.23
N LEU A 94 -11.57 0.78 -19.66
CA LEU A 94 -10.38 0.41 -18.89
C LEU A 94 -10.30 1.14 -17.55
N LEU A 95 -10.72 2.41 -17.50
CA LEU A 95 -10.82 3.15 -16.26
C LEU A 95 -11.86 2.53 -15.34
N ASP A 96 -13.05 2.22 -15.84
CA ASP A 96 -14.13 1.59 -15.07
C ASP A 96 -13.73 0.19 -14.55
N LEU A 97 -12.96 -0.59 -15.31
CA LEU A 97 -12.47 -1.91 -14.86
C LEU A 97 -11.43 -1.81 -13.74
N MET A 98 -10.68 -0.71 -13.63
CA MET A 98 -9.65 -0.54 -12.61
C MET A 98 -10.09 0.34 -11.44
N LEU A 99 -11.09 1.19 -11.63
CA LEU A 99 -11.64 2.08 -10.62
C LEU A 99 -13.18 2.15 -10.69
N PRO A 100 -13.88 1.01 -10.49
CA PRO A 100 -15.33 0.96 -10.48
C PRO A 100 -15.92 1.60 -9.22
N ASP A 101 -17.18 2.07 -9.31
CA ASP A 101 -17.93 2.60 -8.16
C ASP A 101 -18.21 1.53 -7.08
N ALA A 102 -18.28 0.26 -7.48
CA ALA A 102 -18.53 -0.87 -6.58
C ALA A 102 -17.23 -1.54 -6.14
N VAL A 103 -17.24 -2.16 -4.95
CA VAL A 103 -16.09 -2.90 -4.41
C VAL A 103 -15.65 -3.99 -5.39
N SER A 104 -14.37 -3.98 -5.76
CA SER A 104 -13.70 -5.00 -6.57
C SER A 104 -12.29 -5.24 -6.04
N TYR A 105 -12.06 -6.45 -5.51
CA TYR A 105 -10.76 -6.86 -4.97
C TYR A 105 -9.70 -6.99 -6.06
N GLY A 106 -10.09 -7.44 -7.26
CA GLY A 106 -9.21 -7.48 -8.42
C GLY A 106 -8.84 -6.09 -8.93
N ALA A 107 -9.82 -5.18 -9.05
CA ALA A 107 -9.56 -3.82 -9.54
C ALA A 107 -8.63 -3.02 -8.62
N CYS A 108 -8.81 -3.09 -7.29
CA CYS A 108 -7.88 -2.42 -6.36
C CYS A 108 -6.47 -3.00 -6.42
N THR A 109 -6.34 -4.33 -6.55
CA THR A 109 -5.04 -4.98 -6.67
C THR A 109 -4.37 -4.66 -8.01
N ASN A 110 -5.14 -4.56 -9.10
CA ASN A 110 -4.63 -4.14 -10.42
C ASN A 110 -4.09 -2.70 -10.40
N ARG A 111 -4.77 -1.77 -9.69
CA ARG A 111 -4.23 -0.43 -9.44
C ARG A 111 -2.88 -0.50 -8.76
N ALA A 112 -2.76 -1.32 -7.71
CA ALA A 112 -1.51 -1.52 -6.99
C ALA A 112 -0.41 -2.11 -7.89
N PHE A 113 -0.74 -3.04 -8.79
CA PHE A 113 0.21 -3.60 -9.76
C PHE A 113 0.76 -2.55 -10.73
N LEU A 114 -0.10 -1.72 -11.32
CA LEU A 114 0.36 -0.65 -12.22
C LEU A 114 1.23 0.37 -11.48
N ILE A 115 0.84 0.76 -10.27
CA ILE A 115 1.61 1.71 -9.46
C ILE A 115 2.96 1.10 -9.01
N ALA A 116 2.99 -0.18 -8.62
CA ALA A 116 4.24 -0.87 -8.30
C ALA A 116 5.18 -0.92 -9.52
N GLY A 117 4.64 -1.17 -10.72
CA GLY A 117 5.38 -1.07 -11.98
C GLY A 117 5.92 0.34 -12.23
N ALA A 118 5.10 1.37 -12.03
CA ALA A 118 5.48 2.79 -12.15
C ALA A 118 6.57 3.21 -11.15
N LEU A 119 6.59 2.62 -9.96
CA LEU A 119 7.62 2.83 -8.93
C LEU A 119 8.90 2.00 -9.17
N GLY A 120 8.87 1.11 -10.15
CA GLY A 120 9.99 0.22 -10.50
C GLY A 120 10.26 -0.85 -9.45
N CYS A 121 9.21 -1.35 -8.78
CA CYS A 121 9.30 -2.36 -7.75
C CYS A 121 9.55 -3.76 -8.34
N ALA A 122 10.46 -4.52 -7.73
CA ALA A 122 10.76 -5.90 -8.09
C ALA A 122 9.72 -6.90 -7.56
N SER A 123 8.94 -6.50 -6.57
CA SER A 123 7.85 -7.30 -6.01
C SER A 123 6.79 -6.40 -5.40
N ILE A 124 5.57 -6.93 -5.27
CA ILE A 124 4.47 -6.31 -4.53
C ILE A 124 4.01 -7.25 -3.42
N HIS A 125 3.64 -6.69 -2.28
CA HIS A 125 3.29 -7.37 -1.04
C HIS A 125 1.99 -6.75 -0.51
N ARG A 126 0.91 -7.50 -0.43
CA ARG A 126 -0.43 -7.00 -0.06
C ARG A 126 -0.77 -7.35 1.39
N ARG A 127 -1.35 -6.37 2.10
CA ARG A 127 -2.06 -6.54 3.37
C ARG A 127 -3.44 -5.90 3.26
N ASP A 128 -4.44 -6.46 3.93
CA ASP A 128 -5.80 -5.90 3.94
C ASP A 128 -6.06 -5.04 5.19
N SER A 129 -6.96 -4.06 5.07
CA SER A 129 -7.29 -3.06 6.10
C SER A 129 -7.95 -3.61 7.37
N ASP A 130 -8.38 -4.87 7.35
CA ASP A 130 -9.01 -5.60 8.44
C ASP A 130 -8.11 -6.72 9.01
N SER A 131 -6.80 -6.48 8.98
CA SER A 131 -5.80 -7.42 9.49
C SER A 131 -4.79 -6.77 10.45
N GLY A 132 -4.28 -7.60 11.35
CA GLY A 132 -3.11 -7.31 12.19
C GLY A 132 -2.08 -8.44 12.14
N TYR A 133 -1.03 -8.37 12.95
CA TYR A 133 0.02 -9.40 13.00
C TYR A 133 -0.11 -10.30 14.21
N GLN A 134 0.29 -11.56 14.05
CA GLN A 134 0.57 -12.42 15.20
C GLN A 134 1.78 -11.89 15.99
N LEU A 135 1.89 -12.32 17.24
CA LEU A 135 2.97 -11.91 18.14
C LEU A 135 3.81 -13.11 18.57
N LEU A 136 5.11 -12.92 18.70
CA LEU A 136 6.03 -13.82 19.38
C LEU A 136 6.74 -13.03 20.47
N ASP A 137 6.63 -13.48 21.72
CA ASP A 137 7.23 -12.81 22.89
C ASP A 137 6.86 -11.31 23.02
N GLY A 138 5.66 -10.94 22.54
CA GLY A 138 5.14 -9.57 22.57
C GLY A 138 5.51 -8.72 21.35
N GLU A 139 6.32 -9.24 20.43
CA GLU A 139 6.75 -8.54 19.22
C GLU A 139 6.00 -9.05 17.97
N PRO A 140 5.65 -8.18 17.01
CA PRO A 140 4.94 -8.57 15.80
C PRO A 140 5.80 -9.46 14.89
N VAL A 141 5.18 -10.49 14.32
CA VAL A 141 5.82 -11.42 13.40
C VAL A 141 5.40 -11.08 11.97
N PHE A 142 6.27 -10.37 11.25
CA PHE A 142 5.92 -9.84 9.92
C PHE A 142 6.02 -10.90 8.81
N PRO A 143 4.97 -11.07 7.98
CA PRO A 143 4.99 -11.97 6.83
C PRO A 143 6.05 -11.61 5.78
N ILE A 144 6.35 -10.31 5.60
CA ILE A 144 7.35 -9.82 4.63
C ILE A 144 8.73 -10.46 4.78
N HIS A 145 9.03 -11.02 5.95
CA HIS A 145 10.25 -11.77 6.20
C HIS A 145 10.46 -12.92 5.21
N HIS A 146 9.47 -13.82 5.09
CA HIS A 146 9.57 -14.97 4.18
C HIS A 146 9.40 -14.52 2.73
N GLU A 147 8.58 -13.49 2.50
CA GLU A 147 8.40 -12.92 1.16
C GLU A 147 9.74 -12.37 0.61
N LEU A 148 10.53 -11.63 1.39
CA LEU A 148 11.81 -11.07 0.93
C LEU A 148 12.98 -12.07 0.91
N LEU A 149 12.88 -13.17 1.67
CA LEU A 149 13.88 -14.24 1.61
C LEU A 149 13.87 -14.97 0.26
N SER A 150 12.69 -15.19 -0.32
CA SER A 150 12.54 -16.14 -1.44
C SER A 150 12.07 -15.50 -2.74
N LEU A 151 11.19 -14.49 -2.69
CA LEU A 151 10.49 -13.98 -3.88
C LEU A 151 11.47 -13.39 -4.92
N GLY A 152 11.35 -13.87 -6.16
CA GLY A 152 12.19 -13.50 -7.30
C GLY A 152 13.51 -14.27 -7.40
N ARG A 153 13.89 -15.08 -6.41
CA ARG A 153 15.03 -16.00 -6.51
C ARG A 153 14.65 -17.23 -7.32
N THR A 154 15.63 -17.96 -7.87
CA THR A 154 15.35 -19.29 -8.42
C THR A 154 14.91 -20.24 -7.30
N GLY A 155 14.10 -21.25 -7.61
CA GLY A 155 13.73 -22.29 -6.64
C GLY A 155 14.95 -22.93 -5.97
N THR A 156 16.03 -23.15 -6.72
CA THR A 156 17.29 -23.65 -6.16
C THR A 156 17.93 -22.67 -5.15
N ASP A 157 17.97 -21.38 -5.46
CA ASP A 157 18.57 -20.37 -4.57
C ASP A 157 17.69 -20.02 -3.35
N ALA A 158 16.39 -20.31 -3.43
CA ALA A 158 15.43 -20.10 -2.35
C ALA A 158 15.44 -21.25 -1.32
N ALA A 159 15.95 -22.43 -1.69
CA ALA A 159 15.91 -23.63 -0.86
C ALA A 159 16.58 -23.47 0.52
N ASP A 160 17.68 -22.71 0.60
CA ASP A 160 18.38 -22.46 1.87
C ASP A 160 17.64 -21.43 2.77
N GLY A 161 16.63 -20.74 2.24
CA GLY A 161 15.86 -19.71 2.94
C GLY A 161 14.53 -20.21 3.53
N VAL A 162 14.23 -21.50 3.43
CA VAL A 162 12.97 -22.10 3.91
C VAL A 162 13.21 -23.21 4.93
N THR A 163 12.18 -23.52 5.73
CA THR A 163 12.24 -24.61 6.70
C THR A 163 12.24 -25.99 6.03
N ASP A 164 11.46 -26.15 4.97
CA ASP A 164 11.36 -27.38 4.18
C ASP A 164 11.33 -27.08 2.67
N ASN A 165 12.00 -27.92 1.90
CA ASN A 165 12.06 -27.82 0.44
C ASN A 165 11.53 -29.11 -0.19
N ALA A 166 10.27 -29.06 -0.62
CA ALA A 166 9.58 -30.14 -1.32
C ALA A 166 9.60 -29.97 -2.85
N LEU A 167 10.17 -28.86 -3.36
CA LEU A 167 10.15 -28.53 -4.78
C LEU A 167 10.85 -29.59 -5.64
N ASP A 168 10.14 -30.07 -6.67
CA ASP A 168 10.75 -30.90 -7.71
C ASP A 168 11.95 -30.18 -8.34
N PRO A 169 13.16 -30.79 -8.37
CA PRO A 169 14.33 -30.19 -9.00
C PRO A 169 14.13 -29.73 -10.46
N ALA A 170 13.17 -30.31 -11.19
CA ALA A 170 12.79 -29.87 -12.53
C ALA A 170 12.23 -28.44 -12.57
N HIS A 171 11.84 -27.87 -11.43
CA HIS A 171 11.35 -26.50 -11.28
C HIS A 171 12.37 -25.58 -10.60
N GLY A 172 13.54 -26.08 -10.19
CA GLY A 172 14.54 -25.31 -9.46
C GLY A 172 15.08 -24.08 -10.19
N ALA A 173 15.15 -24.10 -11.53
CA ALA A 173 15.60 -22.96 -12.33
C ALA A 173 14.55 -21.84 -12.48
N LYS A 174 13.28 -22.12 -12.18
CA LYS A 174 12.20 -21.14 -12.28
C LYS A 174 12.24 -20.16 -11.10
N PRO A 175 11.78 -18.92 -11.27
CA PRO A 175 11.72 -17.97 -10.16
C PRO A 175 10.60 -18.35 -9.18
N VAL A 176 10.81 -18.09 -7.89
CA VAL A 176 9.75 -18.06 -6.89
C VAL A 176 8.83 -16.88 -7.20
N SER A 177 7.66 -17.17 -7.77
CA SER A 177 6.73 -16.15 -8.29
C SER A 177 5.74 -15.65 -7.25
N MET A 178 5.57 -16.38 -6.15
CA MET A 178 4.61 -16.09 -5.10
C MET A 178 5.14 -16.55 -3.74
N VAL A 179 4.90 -15.75 -2.71
CA VAL A 179 5.11 -16.16 -1.31
C VAL A 179 3.92 -15.67 -0.51
N GLY A 180 3.35 -16.50 0.36
CA GLY A 180 2.24 -16.04 1.18
C GLY A 180 1.84 -17.01 2.26
N SER A 181 0.79 -16.65 2.98
CA SER A 181 0.14 -17.52 3.94
C SER A 181 -1.31 -17.15 4.17
N SER A 182 -2.00 -17.94 4.98
CA SER A 182 -3.38 -17.66 5.37
C SER A 182 -3.47 -16.63 6.52
N PHE A 183 -4.64 -16.55 7.13
CA PHE A 183 -4.97 -15.78 8.32
C PHE A 183 -5.39 -16.69 9.47
N ILE A 184 -5.33 -16.19 10.70
CA ILE A 184 -6.04 -16.75 11.86
C ILE A 184 -7.18 -15.83 12.28
N GLY A 185 -8.14 -16.35 13.04
CA GLY A 185 -9.26 -15.57 13.59
C GLY A 185 -10.57 -15.79 12.85
N GLU A 186 -11.33 -14.73 12.64
CA GLU A 186 -12.64 -14.80 11.99
C GLU A 186 -12.51 -15.25 10.52
N LEU A 187 -13.51 -15.99 10.02
CA LEU A 187 -13.49 -16.50 8.64
C LEU A 187 -13.41 -15.36 7.61
N SER A 188 -12.76 -15.57 6.47
CA SER A 188 -12.78 -14.58 5.39
C SER A 188 -14.20 -14.42 4.81
N VAL A 189 -14.99 -15.51 4.83
CA VAL A 189 -16.37 -15.57 4.34
C VAL A 189 -17.39 -15.78 5.45
N ASP A 190 -18.40 -14.91 5.50
CA ASP A 190 -19.43 -14.92 6.55
C ASP A 190 -20.53 -15.96 6.26
N VAL A 191 -20.13 -17.24 6.35
CA VAL A 191 -21.00 -18.42 6.20
C VAL A 191 -21.05 -19.27 7.48
N GLY A 192 -20.33 -18.87 8.54
CA GLY A 192 -20.26 -19.60 9.81
C GLY A 192 -21.62 -19.76 10.49
N GLU A 193 -22.45 -18.72 10.48
CA GLU A 193 -23.80 -18.77 11.05
C GLU A 193 -24.72 -19.75 10.32
N ILE A 194 -24.55 -19.94 9.00
CA ILE A 194 -25.32 -20.96 8.25
C ILE A 194 -25.02 -22.35 8.82
N ARG A 195 -23.75 -22.63 9.13
CA ARG A 195 -23.32 -23.90 9.74
C ARG A 195 -23.90 -24.11 11.14
N GLU A 196 -24.01 -23.04 11.93
CA GLU A 196 -24.60 -23.09 13.27
C GLU A 196 -26.12 -23.33 13.23
N LEU A 197 -26.80 -22.71 12.26
CA LEU A 197 -28.25 -22.85 12.10
C LEU A 197 -28.64 -24.21 11.52
N ASP A 198 -27.98 -24.65 10.45
CA ASP A 198 -28.24 -25.94 9.81
C ASP A 198 -27.00 -26.45 9.04
N PRO A 199 -26.26 -27.43 9.59
CA PRO A 199 -25.09 -28.01 8.93
C PRO A 199 -25.36 -28.64 7.56
N ALA A 200 -26.57 -29.16 7.32
CA ALA A 200 -26.93 -29.74 6.04
C ALA A 200 -27.14 -28.67 4.97
N ILE A 201 -27.76 -27.54 5.35
CA ILE A 201 -27.88 -26.38 4.46
C ILE A 201 -26.50 -25.76 4.19
N TYR A 202 -25.65 -25.66 5.22
CA TYR A 202 -24.26 -25.20 5.02
C TYR A 202 -23.53 -26.06 3.99
N HIS A 203 -23.57 -27.38 4.15
CA HIS A 203 -22.96 -28.30 3.19
C HIS A 203 -23.51 -28.09 1.77
N GLU A 204 -24.82 -28.01 1.62
CA GLU A 204 -25.45 -27.85 0.31
C GLU A 204 -25.10 -26.51 -0.36
N VAL A 205 -25.05 -25.41 0.40
CA VAL A 205 -24.70 -24.08 -0.10
C VAL A 205 -23.21 -23.99 -0.46
N VAL A 206 -22.32 -24.51 0.38
CA VAL A 206 -20.87 -24.49 0.09
C VAL A 206 -20.53 -25.41 -1.08
N SER A 207 -21.24 -26.54 -1.23
CA SER A 207 -21.10 -27.46 -2.38
C SER A 207 -21.35 -26.79 -3.74
N LEU A 208 -22.08 -25.66 -3.79
CA LEU A 208 -22.32 -24.92 -5.04
C LEU A 208 -21.05 -24.32 -5.65
N TRP A 209 -19.98 -24.20 -4.86
CA TRP A 209 -18.63 -23.89 -5.36
C TRP A 209 -18.16 -24.95 -6.35
N ALA A 210 -18.44 -26.22 -6.09
CA ALA A 210 -17.81 -27.33 -6.79
C ALA A 210 -18.16 -27.39 -8.29
N PRO A 211 -17.26 -27.92 -9.13
CA PRO A 211 -17.59 -28.36 -10.48
C PRO A 211 -18.71 -29.42 -10.45
N PRO A 212 -19.69 -29.36 -11.37
CA PRO A 212 -20.81 -30.29 -11.38
C PRO A 212 -20.40 -31.75 -11.66
N GLU A 213 -19.23 -31.97 -12.27
CA GLU A 213 -18.64 -33.28 -12.56
C GLU A 213 -17.93 -33.94 -11.38
N TRP A 214 -17.69 -33.22 -10.27
CA TRP A 214 -17.01 -33.78 -9.11
C TRP A 214 -17.85 -34.84 -8.39
N SER A 215 -17.15 -35.85 -7.87
CA SER A 215 -17.73 -36.89 -7.03
C SER A 215 -18.14 -36.33 -5.67
N ARG A 216 -18.99 -37.07 -4.95
CA ARG A 216 -19.40 -36.68 -3.60
C ARG A 216 -18.23 -36.56 -2.63
N GLU A 217 -17.26 -37.46 -2.73
CA GLU A 217 -16.07 -37.44 -1.87
C GLU A 217 -15.22 -36.18 -2.10
N GLU A 218 -15.04 -35.76 -3.36
CA GLU A 218 -14.35 -34.52 -3.70
C GLU A 218 -15.11 -33.28 -3.20
N ILE A 219 -16.43 -33.29 -3.31
CA ILE A 219 -17.29 -32.20 -2.79
C ILE A 219 -17.22 -32.13 -1.27
N ASP A 220 -17.28 -33.28 -0.58
CA ASP A 220 -17.19 -33.34 0.88
C ASP A 220 -15.84 -32.78 1.36
N GLY A 221 -14.73 -33.17 0.71
CA GLY A 221 -13.40 -32.63 1.00
C GLY A 221 -13.31 -31.12 0.75
N LEU A 222 -13.87 -30.61 -0.35
CA LEU A 222 -13.93 -29.17 -0.62
C LEU A 222 -14.67 -28.42 0.49
N VAL A 223 -15.82 -28.92 0.93
CA VAL A 223 -16.63 -28.27 1.98
C VAL A 223 -15.86 -28.24 3.30
N GLU A 224 -15.11 -29.30 3.63
CA GLU A 224 -14.30 -29.38 4.85
C GLU A 224 -13.15 -28.35 4.87
N GLU A 225 -12.52 -28.10 3.72
CA GLU A 225 -11.37 -27.19 3.62
C GLU A 225 -11.74 -25.73 3.28
N SER A 226 -12.96 -25.48 2.80
CA SER A 226 -13.36 -24.15 2.34
C SER A 226 -13.52 -23.14 3.50
N PHE A 227 -12.93 -21.95 3.33
CA PHE A 227 -13.12 -20.77 4.18
C PHE A 227 -12.59 -20.86 5.62
N ILE A 228 -11.86 -21.93 5.98
CA ILE A 228 -11.42 -22.17 7.38
C ILE A 228 -10.14 -21.39 7.79
N GLY A 229 -9.39 -20.84 6.83
CA GLY A 229 -8.13 -20.14 7.07
C GLY A 229 -7.01 -21.03 7.64
N GLY A 230 -6.03 -20.41 8.29
CA GLY A 230 -4.89 -21.04 8.96
C GLY A 230 -5.19 -21.54 10.38
N GLY A 231 -6.46 -21.52 10.80
CA GLY A 231 -6.90 -21.93 12.14
C GLY A 231 -6.81 -20.83 13.19
N THR A 232 -6.51 -21.22 14.44
CA THR A 232 -6.50 -20.31 15.59
C THR A 232 -5.23 -20.41 16.44
N ASP A 233 -4.28 -21.25 16.04
CA ASP A 233 -3.09 -21.51 16.84
C ASP A 233 -2.16 -20.29 16.80
N PRO A 234 -1.64 -19.84 17.96
CA PRO A 234 -0.71 -18.73 17.99
C PRO A 234 0.63 -19.13 17.38
N PHE A 235 1.29 -18.17 16.73
CA PHE A 235 2.65 -18.33 16.21
C PHE A 235 3.63 -18.71 17.33
N THR A 236 4.45 -19.73 17.09
CA THR A 236 5.49 -20.19 18.04
C THR A 236 6.89 -20.24 17.45
N HIS A 237 7.01 -20.54 16.16
CA HIS A 237 8.27 -20.63 15.44
C HIS A 237 8.00 -20.56 13.93
N ASP A 238 9.03 -20.26 13.15
CA ASP A 238 8.92 -20.20 11.69
C ASP A 238 8.81 -21.61 11.06
N VAL A 239 7.80 -21.75 10.22
CA VAL A 239 7.65 -22.86 9.27
C VAL A 239 7.39 -22.24 7.90
N SER A 240 8.23 -22.58 6.93
CA SER A 240 8.04 -22.23 5.53
C SER A 240 8.39 -23.41 4.61
N VAL A 241 7.57 -23.61 3.58
CA VAL A 241 7.69 -24.72 2.63
C VAL A 241 7.83 -24.16 1.22
N LEU A 242 8.92 -24.51 0.54
CA LEU A 242 9.12 -24.24 -0.88
C LEU A 242 8.61 -25.43 -1.71
N ASP A 243 7.62 -25.20 -2.56
CA ASP A 243 7.05 -26.18 -3.49
C ASP A 243 6.27 -25.48 -4.62
N VAL A 244 5.56 -26.24 -5.46
CA VAL A 244 4.37 -25.75 -6.17
C VAL A 244 3.26 -25.53 -5.12
N PRO A 245 2.61 -24.35 -5.08
CA PRO A 245 1.82 -23.94 -3.93
C PRO A 245 0.59 -24.83 -3.69
N ASP A 246 0.39 -25.19 -2.41
CA ASP A 246 -0.93 -25.54 -1.90
C ASP A 246 -1.76 -24.25 -1.74
N ILE A 247 -2.51 -23.93 -2.79
CA ILE A 247 -3.25 -22.66 -2.88
C ILE A 247 -4.38 -22.54 -1.85
N TRP A 248 -4.79 -23.65 -1.22
CA TRP A 248 -5.81 -23.66 -0.17
C TRP A 248 -5.30 -23.12 1.17
N ARG A 249 -3.98 -22.91 1.30
CA ARG A 249 -3.32 -22.43 2.53
C ARG A 249 -2.82 -20.99 2.42
N ILE A 250 -3.26 -20.27 1.39
CA ILE A 250 -2.83 -18.91 1.08
C ILE A 250 -4.06 -18.02 0.89
N ASP A 251 -4.04 -16.85 1.49
CA ASP A 251 -5.08 -15.85 1.31
C ASP A 251 -4.51 -14.55 0.76
N MET A 252 -5.31 -13.87 -0.08
CA MET A 252 -4.88 -12.65 -0.78
C MET A 252 -4.56 -11.47 0.15
N CYS A 253 -5.02 -11.53 1.40
CA CYS A 253 -4.71 -10.54 2.42
C CYS A 253 -3.29 -10.67 3.00
N ASN A 254 -2.54 -11.72 2.65
CA ASN A 254 -1.20 -11.98 3.17
C ASN A 254 -0.31 -12.67 2.12
N ILE A 255 0.05 -11.90 1.08
CA ILE A 255 0.70 -12.43 -0.10
C ILE A 255 1.66 -11.44 -0.75
N GLY A 256 2.72 -11.97 -1.36
CA GLY A 256 3.63 -11.25 -2.23
C GLY A 256 3.76 -11.91 -3.61
N PHE A 257 3.88 -11.09 -4.64
CA PHE A 257 4.07 -11.52 -6.03
C PHE A 257 5.33 -10.92 -6.65
N ASP A 258 6.02 -11.74 -7.42
CA ASP A 258 7.14 -11.31 -8.24
C ASP A 258 6.65 -10.46 -9.41
N ARG A 259 7.48 -9.51 -9.82
CA ARG A 259 7.17 -8.59 -10.93
C ARG A 259 6.88 -9.29 -12.24
N GLU A 260 7.57 -10.38 -12.55
CA GLU A 260 7.32 -11.11 -13.79
C GLU A 260 5.99 -11.88 -13.78
N LEU A 261 5.27 -11.92 -12.65
CA LEU A 261 3.89 -12.41 -12.58
C LEU A 261 2.88 -11.25 -12.70
N TYR A 262 2.94 -10.27 -11.78
CA TYR A 262 1.89 -9.24 -11.69
C TYR A 262 1.88 -8.28 -12.89
N GLU A 263 3.02 -8.10 -13.57
CA GLU A 263 3.10 -7.30 -14.81
C GLU A 263 2.59 -8.05 -16.05
N ARG A 264 2.35 -9.36 -15.96
CA ARG A 264 1.92 -10.18 -17.11
C ARG A 264 0.42 -10.43 -17.11
N VAL A 265 -0.15 -10.70 -15.95
CA VAL A 265 -1.54 -11.12 -15.82
C VAL A 265 -2.22 -10.27 -14.74
N PRO A 266 -3.25 -9.48 -15.10
CA PRO A 266 -4.07 -8.78 -14.12
C PRO A 266 -4.95 -9.76 -13.37
N LEU A 267 -5.61 -9.28 -12.32
CA LEU A 267 -6.69 -9.99 -11.65
C LEU A 267 -8.06 -9.66 -12.29
N PRO A 268 -9.03 -10.58 -12.24
CA PRO A 268 -10.39 -10.32 -12.69
C PRO A 268 -11.00 -9.08 -12.00
N PRO A 269 -11.45 -8.06 -12.75
CA PRO A 269 -11.95 -6.81 -12.18
C PRO A 269 -13.40 -6.92 -11.63
N ALA A 270 -13.93 -8.13 -11.50
CA ALA A 270 -15.30 -8.41 -11.11
C ALA A 270 -15.75 -7.61 -9.87
N THR A 271 -16.86 -6.89 -10.00
CA THR A 271 -17.40 -6.06 -8.92
C THR A 271 -18.38 -6.84 -8.07
N ALA A 272 -18.54 -6.43 -6.81
CA ALA A 272 -19.50 -7.02 -5.89
C ALA A 272 -19.43 -8.56 -5.85
N THR A 273 -18.22 -9.11 -5.83
CA THR A 273 -17.94 -10.52 -5.59
C THR A 273 -16.78 -10.67 -4.61
N ILE A 274 -16.49 -11.91 -4.20
CA ILE A 274 -15.35 -12.30 -3.35
C ILE A 274 -14.53 -13.36 -4.09
N GLY A 275 -13.26 -13.55 -3.71
CA GLY A 275 -12.43 -14.66 -4.20
C GLY A 275 -11.94 -14.53 -5.65
N SER A 276 -12.44 -13.57 -6.43
CA SER A 276 -11.99 -13.36 -7.82
C SER A 276 -10.52 -12.95 -7.92
N ASP A 277 -9.98 -12.34 -6.88
CA ASP A 277 -8.58 -11.93 -6.76
C ASP A 277 -7.61 -13.09 -6.48
N TYR A 278 -8.10 -14.31 -6.27
CA TYR A 278 -7.27 -15.52 -6.07
C TYR A 278 -6.78 -16.11 -7.40
N PHE A 279 -7.17 -15.55 -8.55
CA PHE A 279 -6.87 -16.11 -9.87
C PHE A 279 -5.38 -16.39 -10.12
N LEU A 280 -4.48 -15.52 -9.66
CA LEU A 280 -3.04 -15.72 -9.83
C LEU A 280 -2.49 -16.95 -9.10
N LEU A 281 -3.13 -17.41 -8.01
CA LEU A 281 -2.72 -18.62 -7.30
C LEU A 281 -2.88 -19.84 -8.21
N HIS A 282 -3.98 -19.91 -8.97
CA HIS A 282 -4.20 -20.93 -9.99
C HIS A 282 -3.16 -20.84 -11.11
N VAL A 283 -2.81 -19.63 -11.57
CA VAL A 283 -1.75 -19.45 -12.57
C VAL A 283 -0.41 -20.00 -12.08
N VAL A 284 0.00 -19.67 -10.85
CA VAL A 284 1.28 -20.14 -10.27
C VAL A 284 1.27 -21.66 -10.10
N ARG A 285 0.19 -22.22 -9.54
CA ARG A 285 0.04 -23.67 -9.33
C ARG A 285 0.09 -24.46 -10.65
N HIS A 286 -0.67 -24.04 -11.65
CA HIS A 286 -0.82 -24.79 -12.89
C HIS A 286 0.29 -24.51 -13.91
N ALA A 287 1.05 -23.41 -13.79
CA ALA A 287 2.27 -23.15 -14.55
C ALA A 287 3.55 -23.79 -13.96
N PRO A 288 3.37 -24.82 -13.12
CA PRO A 288 4.18 -25.14 -11.93
C PRO A 288 5.34 -24.16 -11.63
N LEU A 289 5.01 -22.95 -11.20
CA LEU A 289 5.98 -21.97 -10.73
C LEU A 289 6.26 -22.18 -9.23
N PRO A 290 7.52 -22.14 -8.78
CA PRO A 290 7.85 -22.24 -7.36
C PRO A 290 7.16 -21.15 -6.53
N ALA A 291 6.73 -21.52 -5.33
CA ALA A 291 6.15 -20.61 -4.35
C ALA A 291 6.58 -21.02 -2.93
N VAL A 292 6.49 -20.08 -1.98
CA VAL A 292 6.68 -20.38 -0.56
C VAL A 292 5.39 -20.17 0.21
N VAL A 293 4.99 -21.18 0.97
CA VAL A 293 3.91 -21.06 1.97
C VAL A 293 4.53 -21.00 3.36
N HIS A 294 4.15 -20.04 4.20
CA HIS A 294 4.67 -19.90 5.57
C HIS A 294 3.57 -19.85 6.62
N ASN A 295 3.93 -19.95 7.91
CA ASN A 295 2.97 -19.92 9.02
C ASN A 295 2.87 -18.56 9.74
N ARG A 296 3.54 -17.51 9.24
CA ARG A 296 3.32 -16.11 9.67
C ARG A 296 1.97 -15.59 9.17
N HIS A 297 0.89 -16.21 9.63
CA HIS A 297 -0.48 -15.79 9.33
C HIS A 297 -0.75 -14.40 9.91
N ILE A 298 -1.56 -13.61 9.22
CA ILE A 298 -2.12 -12.37 9.78
C ILE A 298 -3.34 -12.70 10.65
N VAL A 299 -3.74 -11.78 11.51
CA VAL A 299 -4.93 -11.90 12.36
C VAL A 299 -6.08 -11.15 11.71
N ASN A 300 -7.08 -11.87 11.21
CA ASN A 300 -8.26 -11.31 10.56
C ASN A 300 -9.34 -10.95 11.59
N TYR A 301 -10.00 -9.80 11.42
CA TYR A 301 -11.12 -9.37 12.26
C TYR A 301 -12.25 -8.76 11.43
N TYR A 302 -13.50 -8.91 11.89
CA TYR A 302 -14.63 -8.26 11.25
C TYR A 302 -14.81 -6.82 11.72
N THR A 303 -15.02 -5.91 10.77
CA THR A 303 -15.45 -4.54 11.09
C THR A 303 -16.94 -4.53 11.47
N PRO A 304 -17.40 -3.61 12.34
CA PRO A 304 -18.77 -3.56 12.82
C PRO A 304 -19.83 -3.45 11.70
N GLU A 305 -19.50 -2.80 10.58
CA GLU A 305 -20.40 -2.57 9.45
C GLU A 305 -20.87 -3.89 8.81
N ARG A 306 -20.02 -4.93 8.84
CA ARG A 306 -20.32 -6.24 8.26
C ARG A 306 -21.51 -6.93 8.93
N ARG A 307 -21.80 -6.58 10.19
CA ARG A 307 -22.91 -7.14 10.98
C ARG A 307 -24.20 -6.31 10.91
N THR A 308 -24.23 -5.25 10.11
CA THR A 308 -25.44 -4.45 9.86
C THR A 308 -26.36 -5.14 8.85
N GLY A 309 -27.65 -4.75 8.80
CA GLY A 309 -28.59 -5.31 7.81
C GLY A 309 -28.13 -5.11 6.37
N ASP A 310 -27.72 -3.88 6.02
CA ASP A 310 -27.22 -3.56 4.67
C ASP A 310 -25.88 -4.25 4.39
N GLY A 311 -25.00 -4.33 5.38
CA GLY A 311 -23.72 -5.06 5.29
C GLY A 311 -23.91 -6.55 5.00
N PHE A 312 -24.86 -7.19 5.69
CA PHE A 312 -25.24 -8.58 5.46
C PHE A 312 -25.76 -8.80 4.03
N LEU A 313 -26.71 -7.97 3.57
CA LEU A 313 -27.27 -8.08 2.22
C LEU A 313 -26.17 -7.95 1.16
N ALA A 314 -25.34 -6.89 1.25
CA ALA A 314 -24.25 -6.67 0.31
C ALA A 314 -23.26 -7.83 0.29
N TYR A 315 -22.93 -8.39 1.46
CA TYR A 315 -22.00 -9.50 1.56
C TYR A 315 -22.57 -10.80 0.94
N GLN A 316 -23.83 -11.12 1.23
CA GLN A 316 -24.49 -12.30 0.67
C GLN A 316 -24.67 -12.20 -0.85
N VAL A 317 -24.90 -11.00 -1.41
CA VAL A 317 -24.87 -10.80 -2.87
C VAL A 317 -23.48 -11.16 -3.42
N ARG A 318 -22.40 -10.73 -2.75
CA ARG A 318 -21.02 -11.06 -3.18
C ARG A 318 -20.75 -12.56 -3.17
N PHE A 319 -21.20 -13.25 -2.14
CA PHE A 319 -21.09 -14.70 -2.04
C PHE A 319 -21.86 -15.41 -3.15
N VAL A 320 -23.11 -14.99 -3.44
CA VAL A 320 -23.87 -15.53 -4.58
C VAL A 320 -23.14 -15.28 -5.90
N LYS A 321 -22.66 -14.05 -6.14
CA LYS A 321 -21.93 -13.70 -7.37
C LYS A 321 -20.64 -14.52 -7.52
N PHE A 322 -19.97 -14.82 -6.41
CA PHE A 322 -18.82 -15.73 -6.39
C PHE A 322 -19.23 -17.14 -6.89
N LEU A 323 -20.31 -17.72 -6.37
CA LEU A 323 -20.82 -19.03 -6.82
C LEU A 323 -21.17 -19.02 -8.32
N LEU A 324 -21.76 -17.94 -8.82
CA LEU A 324 -22.09 -17.82 -10.26
C LEU A 324 -20.84 -17.72 -11.13
N SER A 325 -19.78 -17.08 -10.63
CA SER A 325 -18.53 -16.92 -11.38
C SER A 325 -17.82 -18.27 -11.62
N MET A 326 -18.06 -19.28 -10.78
CA MET A 326 -17.47 -20.62 -10.92
C MET A 326 -17.90 -21.34 -12.21
N LEU A 327 -19.05 -20.99 -12.82
CA LEU A 327 -19.41 -21.48 -14.17
C LEU A 327 -18.35 -21.12 -15.21
N TYR A 328 -17.72 -19.95 -15.05
CA TYR A 328 -16.75 -19.40 -15.97
C TYR A 328 -15.32 -19.70 -15.55
N PHE A 329 -15.01 -19.68 -14.25
CA PHE A 329 -13.65 -19.91 -13.77
C PHE A 329 -13.21 -21.38 -13.78
N HIS A 330 -14.07 -22.34 -13.44
CA HIS A 330 -13.65 -23.76 -13.42
C HIS A 330 -13.11 -24.26 -14.76
N PRO A 331 -13.77 -24.00 -15.91
CA PRO A 331 -13.20 -24.42 -17.19
C PRO A 331 -11.88 -23.69 -17.50
N VAL A 332 -11.68 -22.45 -17.04
CA VAL A 332 -10.37 -21.78 -17.15
C VAL A 332 -9.33 -22.51 -16.29
N TYR A 333 -9.65 -22.89 -15.06
CA TYR A 333 -8.74 -23.64 -14.19
C TYR A 333 -8.36 -25.00 -14.79
N PHE A 334 -9.31 -25.74 -15.35
CA PHE A 334 -9.02 -26.99 -16.06
C PHE A 334 -8.18 -26.77 -17.32
N ALA A 335 -8.39 -25.67 -18.04
CA ALA A 335 -7.57 -25.32 -19.20
C ALA A 335 -6.13 -24.93 -18.78
N LEU A 336 -5.95 -24.23 -17.66
CA LEU A 336 -4.64 -23.95 -17.08
C LEU A 336 -3.93 -25.25 -16.68
N GLU A 337 -4.63 -26.14 -15.97
CA GLU A 337 -4.10 -27.44 -15.57
C GLU A 337 -3.67 -28.29 -16.77
N ALA A 338 -4.53 -28.37 -17.80
CA ALA A 338 -4.25 -29.09 -19.03
C ALA A 338 -3.07 -28.50 -19.82
N ALA A 339 -2.90 -27.17 -19.79
CA ALA A 339 -1.76 -26.51 -20.42
C ALA A 339 -0.44 -26.75 -19.65
N GLY A 340 -0.50 -26.78 -18.32
CA GLY A 340 0.64 -27.13 -17.47
C GLY A 340 1.88 -26.27 -17.78
N PRO A 341 3.07 -26.89 -17.96
CA PRO A 341 4.29 -26.16 -18.34
C PRO A 341 4.22 -25.36 -19.65
N ALA A 342 3.26 -25.65 -20.55
CA ALA A 342 3.10 -24.89 -21.78
C ALA A 342 2.56 -23.46 -21.55
N LEU A 343 2.08 -23.16 -20.34
CA LEU A 343 1.74 -21.80 -19.90
C LEU A 343 2.94 -20.87 -19.83
N LEU A 344 4.17 -21.40 -19.83
CA LEU A 344 5.39 -20.63 -19.73
C LEU A 344 6.09 -20.47 -21.08
N ASP A 345 6.78 -19.34 -21.28
CA ASP A 345 7.77 -19.18 -22.35
C ASP A 345 9.15 -19.75 -21.97
N ALA A 346 10.15 -19.56 -22.84
CA ALA A 346 11.49 -20.09 -22.63
C ALA A 346 12.20 -19.42 -21.44
N GLU A 347 11.79 -18.21 -21.09
CA GLU A 347 12.27 -17.40 -19.98
C GLU A 347 11.43 -17.58 -18.70
N HIS A 348 10.49 -18.54 -18.71
CA HIS A 348 9.57 -18.84 -17.62
C HIS A 348 8.53 -17.75 -17.33
N HIS A 349 8.23 -16.87 -18.29
CA HIS A 349 7.12 -15.93 -18.16
C HIS A 349 5.78 -16.55 -18.55
N VAL A 350 4.72 -16.14 -17.86
CA VAL A 350 3.36 -16.58 -18.15
C VAL A 350 2.87 -16.04 -19.50
N ARG A 351 2.32 -16.92 -20.32
CA ARG A 351 1.69 -16.58 -21.62
C ARG A 351 0.28 -16.04 -21.41
N ALA A 352 0.17 -14.76 -21.07
CA ALA A 352 -1.10 -14.07 -20.82
C ALA A 352 -2.15 -14.25 -21.94
N ALA A 353 -1.72 -14.29 -23.21
CA ALA A 353 -2.62 -14.51 -24.35
C ALA A 353 -3.36 -15.85 -24.32
N ALA A 354 -2.74 -16.92 -23.78
CA ALA A 354 -3.42 -18.21 -23.60
C ALA A 354 -4.52 -18.11 -22.55
N ILE A 355 -4.27 -17.39 -21.46
CA ILE A 355 -5.23 -17.16 -20.37
C ILE A 355 -6.42 -16.34 -20.88
N ALA A 356 -6.18 -15.28 -21.63
CA ALA A 356 -7.25 -14.48 -22.23
C ALA A 356 -8.14 -15.32 -23.15
N GLU A 357 -7.55 -16.25 -23.90
CA GLU A 357 -8.29 -17.15 -24.77
C GLU A 357 -9.15 -18.15 -23.99
N PHE A 358 -8.63 -18.73 -22.90
CA PHE A 358 -9.43 -19.59 -22.03
C PHE A 358 -10.63 -18.82 -21.44
N ALA A 359 -10.42 -17.60 -20.95
CA ALA A 359 -11.50 -16.77 -20.42
C ALA A 359 -12.56 -16.43 -21.48
N ARG A 360 -12.15 -16.11 -22.73
CA ARG A 360 -13.10 -15.85 -23.84
C ARG A 360 -13.94 -17.07 -24.18
N GLN A 361 -13.35 -18.25 -24.16
CA GLN A 361 -14.06 -19.50 -24.51
C GLN A 361 -15.18 -19.82 -23.52
N THR A 362 -15.03 -19.42 -22.24
CA THR A 362 -16.04 -19.69 -21.22
C THR A 362 -17.21 -18.72 -21.24
N ALA A 363 -17.07 -17.53 -21.81
CA ALA A 363 -18.13 -16.51 -21.80
C ALA A 363 -19.46 -16.99 -22.42
N GLY A 364 -19.40 -17.94 -23.37
CA GLY A 364 -20.58 -18.54 -24.00
C GLY A 364 -21.18 -19.76 -23.29
N ALA A 365 -20.80 -20.05 -22.04
CA ALA A 365 -21.28 -21.23 -21.31
C ALA A 365 -22.80 -21.24 -21.13
N ASP A 366 -23.37 -22.45 -21.11
CA ASP A 366 -24.79 -22.64 -20.80
C ASP A 366 -25.08 -22.24 -19.34
N ARG A 367 -25.96 -21.25 -19.17
CA ARG A 367 -26.32 -20.67 -17.88
C ARG A 367 -27.24 -21.56 -17.04
N ALA A 368 -27.70 -22.70 -17.55
CA ALA A 368 -28.56 -23.63 -16.82
C ALA A 368 -28.01 -24.01 -15.44
N GLU A 369 -26.69 -24.20 -15.32
CA GLU A 369 -26.04 -24.51 -14.05
C GLU A 369 -26.14 -23.34 -13.05
N ASN A 370 -25.95 -22.10 -13.51
CA ASN A 370 -26.08 -20.92 -12.65
C ASN A 370 -27.54 -20.65 -12.24
N VAL A 371 -28.51 -20.96 -13.10
CA VAL A 371 -29.93 -20.95 -12.72
C VAL A 371 -30.19 -21.95 -11.59
N ARG A 372 -29.64 -23.16 -11.70
CA ARG A 372 -29.73 -24.18 -10.64
C ARG A 372 -29.06 -23.71 -9.34
N ARG A 373 -27.88 -23.07 -9.39
CA ARG A 373 -27.23 -22.49 -8.20
C ARG A 373 -28.13 -21.48 -7.49
N LEU A 374 -28.75 -20.57 -8.25
CA LEU A 374 -29.69 -19.58 -7.70
C LEU A 374 -30.95 -20.23 -7.10
N ASP A 375 -31.46 -21.31 -7.70
CA ASP A 375 -32.60 -22.06 -7.15
C ASP A 375 -32.26 -22.75 -5.82
N VAL A 376 -31.06 -23.33 -5.73
CA VAL A 376 -30.58 -23.94 -4.48
C VAL A 376 -30.40 -22.89 -3.39
N VAL A 377 -29.78 -21.75 -3.69
CA VAL A 377 -29.63 -20.64 -2.73
C VAL A 377 -30.99 -20.16 -2.24
N ASP A 378 -31.94 -19.86 -3.14
CA ASP A 378 -33.28 -19.39 -2.76
C ASP A 378 -33.99 -20.39 -1.83
N ARG A 379 -34.00 -21.68 -2.21
CA ARG A 379 -34.60 -22.73 -1.36
C ARG A 379 -33.94 -22.81 0.01
N CYS A 380 -32.61 -22.90 0.05
CA CYS A 380 -31.85 -23.04 1.30
C CYS A 380 -32.07 -21.85 2.23
N TYR A 381 -32.02 -20.64 1.69
CA TYR A 381 -32.13 -19.41 2.48
C TYR A 381 -33.56 -19.22 3.00
N ARG A 382 -34.57 -19.62 2.23
CA ARG A 382 -35.97 -19.68 2.72
C ARG A 382 -36.17 -20.72 3.81
N GLN A 383 -35.47 -21.85 3.75
CA GLN A 383 -35.50 -22.89 4.80
C GLN A 383 -34.86 -22.41 6.10
N LEU A 384 -33.76 -21.64 6.03
CA LEU A 384 -33.14 -21.02 7.21
C LEU A 384 -34.05 -19.97 7.87
N GLY A 385 -34.85 -19.24 7.08
CA GLY A 385 -35.77 -18.23 7.61
C GLY A 385 -35.08 -16.93 8.03
N GLY A 386 -35.83 -16.05 8.72
CA GLY A 386 -35.33 -14.77 9.23
C GLY A 386 -34.66 -13.91 8.15
N LYS A 387 -33.49 -13.35 8.47
CA LYS A 387 -32.71 -12.50 7.54
C LYS A 387 -32.30 -13.22 6.24
N TYR A 388 -32.18 -14.56 6.24
CA TYR A 388 -31.86 -15.32 5.04
C TYR A 388 -33.06 -15.40 4.08
N ALA A 389 -34.28 -15.59 4.61
CA ALA A 389 -35.48 -15.52 3.80
C ALA A 389 -35.72 -14.10 3.25
N GLU A 390 -35.46 -13.05 4.04
CA GLU A 390 -35.47 -11.66 3.57
C GLU A 390 -34.44 -11.41 2.46
N PHE A 391 -33.24 -11.99 2.58
CA PHE A 391 -32.25 -11.96 1.50
C PHE A 391 -32.72 -12.69 0.25
N ALA A 392 -33.39 -13.84 0.36
CA ALA A 392 -33.94 -14.54 -0.79
C ALA A 392 -34.99 -13.68 -1.54
N ASP A 393 -35.82 -12.94 -0.81
CA ASP A 393 -36.75 -11.97 -1.40
C ASP A 393 -36.02 -10.78 -2.07
N HIS A 394 -34.92 -10.32 -1.48
CA HIS A 394 -34.05 -9.30 -2.06
C HIS A 394 -33.34 -9.79 -3.34
N LEU A 395 -32.91 -11.05 -3.37
CA LEU A 395 -32.18 -11.67 -4.48
C LEU A 395 -33.08 -11.94 -5.68
N ALA A 396 -34.34 -12.32 -5.47
CA ALA A 396 -35.29 -12.70 -6.51
C ALA A 396 -35.35 -11.72 -7.72
N PRO A 397 -35.51 -10.39 -7.54
CA PRO A 397 -35.51 -9.44 -8.67
C PRO A 397 -34.13 -9.20 -9.30
N LEU A 398 -33.04 -9.66 -8.67
CA LEU A 398 -31.67 -9.45 -9.14
C LEU A 398 -31.11 -10.61 -9.99
N ARG A 399 -31.81 -11.76 -10.02
CA ARG A 399 -31.30 -13.01 -10.60
C ARG A 399 -30.79 -12.86 -12.03
N ASP A 400 -31.61 -12.34 -12.93
CA ASP A 400 -31.23 -12.18 -14.35
C ASP A 400 -30.03 -11.23 -14.50
N ARG A 401 -30.03 -10.13 -13.74
CA ARG A 401 -28.93 -9.17 -13.73
C ARG A 401 -27.63 -9.81 -13.25
N LEU A 402 -27.67 -10.63 -12.19
CA LEU A 402 -26.48 -11.31 -11.67
C LEU A 402 -25.92 -12.36 -12.64
N LEU A 403 -26.79 -13.02 -13.42
CA LEU A 403 -26.34 -13.93 -14.50
C LEU A 403 -25.61 -13.16 -15.61
N ASP A 404 -26.14 -12.00 -16.01
CA ASP A 404 -25.51 -11.12 -17.00
C ASP A 404 -24.19 -10.55 -16.49
N GLU A 405 -24.17 -10.05 -15.25
CA GLU A 405 -22.96 -9.53 -14.62
C GLU A 405 -21.86 -10.59 -14.52
N ALA A 406 -22.17 -11.81 -14.08
CA ALA A 406 -21.17 -12.87 -13.96
C ALA A 406 -20.53 -13.25 -15.31
N GLN A 407 -21.30 -13.19 -16.40
CA GLN A 407 -20.76 -13.36 -17.76
C GLN A 407 -19.90 -12.15 -18.18
N ALA A 408 -20.42 -10.94 -17.95
CA ALA A 408 -19.71 -9.71 -18.31
C ALA A 408 -18.37 -9.59 -17.56
N ASP A 409 -18.28 -10.10 -16.33
CA ASP A 409 -17.05 -10.11 -15.53
C ASP A 409 -15.94 -10.94 -16.19
N ILE A 410 -16.23 -12.15 -16.71
CA ILE A 410 -15.23 -12.98 -17.38
C ILE A 410 -14.84 -12.39 -18.75
N GLU A 411 -15.80 -11.81 -19.48
CA GLU A 411 -15.53 -11.09 -20.73
C GLU A 411 -14.63 -9.87 -20.50
N SER A 412 -14.91 -9.11 -19.45
CA SER A 412 -14.11 -7.96 -19.04
C SER A 412 -12.72 -8.35 -18.59
N PHE A 413 -12.58 -9.48 -17.90
CA PHE A 413 -11.28 -10.03 -17.53
C PHE A 413 -10.43 -10.34 -18.76
N ALA A 414 -10.99 -11.02 -19.76
CA ALA A 414 -10.28 -11.29 -21.01
C ALA A 414 -9.81 -10.01 -21.72
N ARG A 415 -10.68 -8.99 -21.80
CA ARG A 415 -10.31 -7.68 -22.37
C ARG A 415 -9.20 -6.99 -21.60
N LEU A 416 -9.24 -7.06 -20.27
CA LEU A 416 -8.21 -6.46 -19.43
C LEU A 416 -6.86 -7.16 -19.63
N ILE A 417 -6.83 -8.49 -19.76
CA ILE A 417 -5.59 -9.23 -20.07
C ILE A 417 -5.00 -8.76 -21.40
N ASP A 418 -5.81 -8.59 -22.44
CA ASP A 418 -5.33 -8.13 -23.76
C ASP A 418 -4.72 -6.70 -23.69
N ALA A 419 -5.26 -5.83 -22.84
CA ALA A 419 -4.77 -4.46 -22.64
C ALA A 419 -3.61 -4.34 -21.63
N TRP A 420 -3.32 -5.39 -20.86
CA TRP A 420 -2.46 -5.29 -19.68
C TRP A 420 -1.01 -4.94 -20.00
N GLY A 421 -0.41 -5.61 -20.99
CA GLY A 421 0.98 -5.36 -21.39
C GLY A 421 1.24 -3.89 -21.75
N PRO A 422 0.46 -3.28 -22.66
CA PRO A 422 0.51 -1.84 -22.94
C PRO A 422 0.31 -0.95 -21.71
N LEU A 423 -0.64 -1.28 -20.82
CA LEU A 423 -0.89 -0.52 -19.60
C LEU A 423 0.32 -0.55 -18.65
N VAL A 424 0.93 -1.71 -18.44
CA VAL A 424 2.15 -1.85 -17.61
C VAL A 424 3.33 -1.08 -18.20
N ALA A 425 3.53 -1.18 -19.53
CA ALA A 425 4.58 -0.43 -20.21
C ALA A 425 4.39 1.08 -20.07
N ALA A 426 3.14 1.56 -20.22
CA ALA A 426 2.78 2.94 -20.01
C ALA A 426 2.99 3.36 -18.54
N ALA A 427 2.55 2.57 -17.57
CA ALA A 427 2.74 2.85 -16.15
C ALA A 427 4.22 3.03 -15.78
N ARG A 428 5.10 2.14 -16.26
CA ARG A 428 6.56 2.28 -16.12
C ARG A 428 7.11 3.56 -16.73
N ALA A 429 6.59 3.97 -17.88
CA ALA A 429 7.04 5.17 -18.60
C ALA A 429 6.49 6.48 -18.03
N VAL A 430 5.28 6.45 -17.45
CA VAL A 430 4.72 7.58 -16.68
C VAL A 430 5.53 7.74 -15.40
N GLY A 431 5.85 6.63 -14.75
CA GLY A 431 6.34 6.65 -13.37
C GLY A 431 5.22 7.07 -12.42
N LEU A 432 5.51 7.09 -11.12
CA LEU A 432 4.70 7.82 -10.18
C LEU A 432 5.64 8.84 -9.53
N GLU A 433 5.30 10.13 -9.64
CA GLU A 433 5.96 11.17 -8.86
C GLU A 433 5.83 10.78 -7.38
N ARG A 434 6.89 10.16 -6.85
CA ARG A 434 7.62 10.64 -5.69
C ARG A 434 6.75 11.56 -4.81
N ALA A 435 6.16 11.01 -3.74
CA ALA A 435 5.30 11.73 -2.79
C ALA A 435 5.89 13.09 -2.41
N PRO A 436 5.10 14.12 -2.05
CA PRO A 436 5.63 15.43 -1.65
C PRO A 436 6.68 15.28 -0.54
N GLY A 437 7.97 15.33 -0.89
CA GLY A 437 9.07 14.87 -0.03
C GLY A 437 10.16 14.07 -0.74
N ASP A 438 9.83 13.33 -1.81
CA ASP A 438 10.84 12.78 -2.70
C ASP A 438 11.34 13.90 -3.65
N GLY A 439 12.64 13.89 -3.91
CA GLY A 439 13.36 15.06 -4.45
C GLY A 439 13.87 15.98 -3.33
N ILE A 440 13.24 15.95 -2.15
CA ILE A 440 13.67 16.76 -1.01
C ILE A 440 14.78 16.07 -0.24
N ARG A 441 15.96 16.68 -0.24
CA ARG A 441 17.08 16.25 0.58
C ARG A 441 17.55 17.38 1.48
N ILE A 442 17.43 17.17 2.78
CA ILE A 442 18.05 18.06 3.77
C ILE A 442 19.43 17.51 4.07
N ARG A 443 20.46 18.32 3.85
CA ARG A 443 21.85 17.94 4.07
C ARG A 443 22.64 19.10 4.68
N PRO A 444 23.80 18.85 5.31
CA PRO A 444 24.69 19.93 5.75
C PRO A 444 25.02 20.88 4.59
N LEU A 445 25.15 22.16 4.92
CA LEU A 445 25.66 23.16 3.96
C LEU A 445 27.08 22.80 3.53
N VAL A 446 27.36 22.99 2.25
CA VAL A 446 28.68 22.86 1.64
C VAL A 446 29.04 24.11 0.86
N GLU A 447 30.31 24.24 0.44
CA GLU A 447 30.81 25.49 -0.16
C GLU A 447 30.03 25.93 -1.41
N ARG A 448 29.55 24.98 -2.22
CA ARG A 448 28.79 25.27 -3.45
C ARG A 448 27.43 25.92 -3.21
N ASP A 449 26.88 25.86 -2.00
CA ASP A 449 25.53 26.35 -1.71
C ASP A 449 25.49 27.87 -1.46
N TRP A 450 26.64 28.49 -1.15
CA TRP A 450 26.68 29.84 -0.60
C TRP A 450 26.23 30.92 -1.59
N ASP A 451 26.55 30.79 -2.87
CA ASP A 451 26.16 31.78 -3.87
C ASP A 451 24.63 31.82 -4.02
N GLU A 452 23.98 30.65 -4.04
CA GLU A 452 22.53 30.52 -4.13
C GLU A 452 21.84 30.93 -2.83
N LEU A 453 22.42 30.56 -1.68
CA LEU A 453 21.94 30.94 -0.35
C LEU A 453 21.92 32.46 -0.19
N VAL A 454 23.03 33.15 -0.48
CA VAL A 454 23.12 34.61 -0.35
C VAL A 454 22.17 35.31 -1.31
N ALA A 455 22.04 34.79 -2.53
CA ALA A 455 21.08 35.33 -3.49
C ALA A 455 19.62 35.14 -3.03
N LEU A 456 19.29 34.00 -2.42
CA LEU A 456 17.96 33.70 -1.91
C LEU A 456 17.63 34.55 -0.68
N GLU A 457 18.57 34.71 0.25
CA GLU A 457 18.44 35.56 1.44
C GLU A 457 18.13 37.01 1.04
N ALA A 458 18.90 37.56 0.10
CA ALA A 458 18.72 38.93 -0.35
C ALA A 458 17.34 39.14 -0.97
N ARG A 459 16.83 38.16 -1.75
CA ARG A 459 15.47 38.22 -2.30
C ARG A 459 14.39 38.17 -1.21
N ALA A 460 14.59 37.40 -0.16
CA ALA A 460 13.62 37.26 0.92
C ALA A 460 13.55 38.50 1.83
N TYR A 461 14.68 39.17 2.05
CA TYR A 461 14.82 40.11 3.16
C TYR A 461 15.26 41.54 2.81
N ALA A 462 15.83 41.80 1.61
CA ALA A 462 16.36 43.12 1.26
C ALA A 462 15.30 44.23 1.29
N GLU A 463 14.10 43.98 0.76
CA GLU A 463 13.01 44.98 0.78
C GLU A 463 12.55 45.34 2.19
N SER A 464 12.68 44.40 3.14
CA SER A 464 12.37 44.62 4.56
C SER A 464 13.54 45.17 5.37
N GLY A 465 14.72 45.38 4.76
CA GLY A 465 15.93 45.83 5.46
C GLY A 465 16.51 44.80 6.44
N LEU A 466 16.16 43.52 6.28
CA LEU A 466 16.57 42.42 7.17
C LEU A 466 17.77 41.62 6.62
N SER A 467 18.25 41.96 5.43
CA SER A 467 19.33 41.22 4.76
C SER A 467 20.71 41.50 5.39
N GLU A 468 21.48 40.44 5.64
CA GLU A 468 22.68 40.45 6.49
C GLU A 468 24.00 40.42 5.72
N GLY A 469 23.94 40.01 4.45
CA GLY A 469 25.10 39.82 3.59
C GLY A 469 25.86 38.51 3.84
N GLY A 470 26.57 38.05 2.80
CA GLY A 470 27.18 36.72 2.78
C GLY A 470 28.26 36.47 3.85
N GLU A 471 29.06 37.47 4.21
CA GLU A 471 30.09 37.31 5.25
C GLU A 471 29.47 37.02 6.63
N THR A 472 28.38 37.73 6.95
CA THR A 472 27.66 37.58 8.21
C THR A 472 26.98 36.21 8.29
N LEU A 473 26.30 35.77 7.23
CA LEU A 473 25.67 34.45 7.15
C LEU A 473 26.71 33.31 7.29
N ARG A 474 27.86 33.44 6.61
CA ARG A 474 28.99 32.49 6.72
C ARG A 474 29.54 32.41 8.13
N SER A 475 29.62 33.53 8.85
CA SER A 475 30.11 33.56 10.23
C SER A 475 29.24 32.72 11.18
N ARG A 476 27.91 32.72 10.99
CA ARG A 476 26.96 31.92 11.79
C ARG A 476 27.09 30.44 11.53
N ALA A 477 27.17 30.06 10.25
CA ALA A 477 27.38 28.67 9.88
C ALA A 477 28.74 28.14 10.36
N ALA A 478 29.78 28.97 10.38
CA ALA A 478 31.09 28.59 10.90
C ALA A 478 31.09 28.27 12.39
N VAL A 479 30.24 28.94 13.17
CA VAL A 479 30.07 28.69 14.61
C VAL A 479 29.37 27.36 14.88
N SER A 480 28.42 26.95 14.04
CA SER A 480 27.70 25.69 14.21
C SER A 480 27.37 24.99 12.89
N PRO A 481 28.39 24.43 12.20
CA PRO A 481 28.20 23.84 10.88
C PRO A 481 27.31 22.60 10.93
N ALA A 482 27.29 21.89 12.07
CA ALA A 482 26.51 20.68 12.25
C ALA A 482 25.00 20.93 12.41
N THR A 483 24.56 22.18 12.54
CA THR A 483 23.16 22.59 12.69
C THR A 483 22.68 23.49 11.55
N CYS A 484 23.49 23.67 10.50
CA CYS A 484 23.12 24.45 9.32
C CYS A 484 22.96 23.55 8.10
N PHE A 485 21.83 23.70 7.40
CA PHE A 485 21.39 22.75 6.38
C PHE A 485 20.98 23.44 5.09
N ALA A 486 21.25 22.78 3.95
CA ALA A 486 20.63 23.06 2.67
C ALA A 486 19.42 22.15 2.47
N LEU A 487 18.38 22.70 1.87
CA LEU A 487 17.27 21.98 1.29
C LEU A 487 17.57 21.81 -0.20
N GLU A 488 17.69 20.58 -0.68
CA GLU A 488 17.69 20.29 -2.12
C GLU A 488 16.29 19.83 -2.53
N TYR A 489 15.85 20.19 -3.74
CA TYR A 489 14.67 19.67 -4.41
C TYR A 489 15.05 19.21 -5.82
N GLU A 490 14.79 17.94 -6.16
CA GLU A 490 15.19 17.33 -7.45
C GLU A 490 16.70 17.48 -7.78
N GLY A 491 17.54 17.55 -6.75
CA GLY A 491 18.99 17.72 -6.89
C GLY A 491 19.46 19.18 -7.07
N GLU A 492 18.53 20.14 -7.11
CA GLU A 492 18.80 21.58 -7.16
C GLU A 492 18.61 22.22 -5.78
N PHE A 493 19.15 23.42 -5.57
CA PHE A 493 19.01 24.14 -4.31
C PHE A 493 17.58 24.68 -4.14
N GLY A 494 16.89 24.22 -3.10
CA GLY A 494 15.51 24.59 -2.77
C GLY A 494 15.37 25.50 -1.55
N GLY A 495 16.44 25.75 -0.80
CA GLY A 495 16.42 26.60 0.37
C GLY A 495 17.51 26.26 1.39
N TYR A 496 17.45 26.91 2.54
CA TYR A 496 18.43 26.72 3.60
C TYR A 496 17.86 27.01 4.99
N LEU A 497 18.63 26.59 5.98
CA LEU A 497 18.38 26.84 7.40
C LEU A 497 19.73 27.07 8.09
N LEU A 498 19.86 28.21 8.77
CA LEU A 498 21.00 28.51 9.64
C LEU A 498 20.53 28.45 11.08
N ALA A 499 21.20 27.62 11.88
CA ALA A 499 20.94 27.53 13.31
C ALA A 499 22.24 27.45 14.09
N LEU A 500 22.26 28.06 15.28
CA LEU A 500 23.43 28.13 16.14
C LEU A 500 23.04 28.13 17.63
N PRO A 501 23.89 27.57 18.51
CA PRO A 501 23.66 27.60 19.95
C PRO A 501 23.63 29.03 20.46
N TYR A 502 22.56 29.38 21.19
CA TYR A 502 22.39 30.71 21.75
C TYR A 502 21.59 30.61 23.05
N PRO A 503 21.93 31.39 24.11
CA PRO A 503 21.17 31.37 25.35
C PRO A 503 19.69 31.65 25.12
N LEU A 504 18.81 30.94 25.83
CA LEU A 504 17.37 31.17 25.75
C LEU A 504 17.04 32.63 26.09
N GLY A 505 16.17 33.26 25.31
CA GLY A 505 15.85 34.69 25.43
C GLY A 505 16.90 35.63 24.82
N ARG A 506 17.88 35.10 24.07
CA ARG A 506 18.82 35.88 23.26
C ARG A 506 18.80 35.38 21.81
N CYS A 507 19.19 36.24 20.89
CA CYS A 507 19.37 35.94 19.47
C CYS A 507 20.59 36.71 18.91
N PRO A 508 21.11 36.31 17.74
CA PRO A 508 22.12 37.07 17.01
C PRO A 508 21.63 38.49 16.66
N ASP A 509 22.54 39.42 16.43
CA ASP A 509 22.23 40.72 15.82
C ASP A 509 22.46 40.61 14.31
N LEU A 510 21.53 41.11 13.49
CA LEU A 510 21.64 40.96 12.02
C LEU A 510 22.79 41.80 11.43
N SER A 511 23.26 42.81 12.16
CA SER A 511 24.32 43.74 11.73
C SER A 511 25.73 43.30 12.12
N LEU A 512 25.86 42.23 12.91
CA LEU A 512 27.14 41.78 13.47
C LEU A 512 27.46 40.35 13.04
N ALA A 513 28.72 40.13 12.68
CA ALA A 513 29.25 38.79 12.42
C ALA A 513 29.48 38.04 13.74
N GLU A 514 29.24 36.73 13.71
CA GLU A 514 29.50 35.84 14.84
C GLU A 514 30.98 35.45 14.89
N THR A 515 31.57 35.53 16.09
CA THR A 515 33.00 35.23 16.31
C THR A 515 33.22 33.95 17.11
N SER A 516 32.24 33.52 17.90
CA SER A 516 32.32 32.30 18.72
C SER A 516 30.92 31.82 19.12
N GLY A 517 30.77 30.52 19.36
CA GLY A 517 29.51 29.92 19.80
C GLY A 517 29.30 30.01 21.31
N PHE A 518 28.02 29.99 21.72
CA PHE A 518 27.64 29.88 23.12
C PHE A 518 27.55 28.42 23.55
N ALA A 519 27.92 28.13 24.80
CA ALA A 519 27.50 26.89 25.45
C ALA A 519 26.02 27.05 25.87
N SER A 520 25.11 26.35 25.21
CA SER A 520 23.68 26.45 25.50
C SER A 520 22.94 25.15 25.22
N GLU A 521 21.93 24.88 26.04
CA GLU A 521 20.93 23.82 25.83
C GLU A 521 19.85 24.25 24.81
N ASN A 522 19.88 25.51 24.35
CA ASN A 522 18.97 26.04 23.35
C ASN A 522 19.67 26.22 22.00
N LEU A 523 19.00 25.76 20.95
CA LEU A 523 19.39 26.00 19.56
C LEU A 523 18.53 27.13 18.98
N HIS A 524 19.15 28.18 18.45
CA HIS A 524 18.44 29.25 17.77
C HIS A 524 18.43 29.02 16.26
N ALA A 525 17.25 28.75 15.69
CA ALA A 525 17.03 28.79 14.24
C ALA A 525 16.98 30.26 13.81
N HIS A 526 18.13 30.74 13.36
CA HIS A 526 18.40 32.13 13.06
C HIS A 526 17.73 32.56 11.76
N ASP A 527 17.92 31.77 10.71
CA ASP A 527 17.43 32.10 9.38
C ASP A 527 16.90 30.85 8.67
N PHE A 528 15.76 30.99 8.01
CA PHE A 528 15.04 29.92 7.36
C PHE A 528 14.30 30.42 6.14
N VAL A 529 14.80 30.06 4.95
CA VAL A 529 14.23 30.50 3.68
C VAL A 529 14.10 29.33 2.72
N ILE A 530 12.94 29.25 2.07
CA ILE A 530 12.63 28.33 0.98
C ILE A 530 12.41 29.16 -0.30
N THR A 531 12.88 28.64 -1.44
CA THR A 531 12.68 29.27 -2.76
C THR A 531 11.20 29.48 -3.05
N GLU A 532 10.89 30.53 -3.82
CA GLU A 532 9.52 30.91 -4.18
C GLU A 532 8.73 29.73 -4.80
N GLU A 533 9.39 28.93 -5.63
CA GLU A 533 8.82 27.78 -6.36
C GLU A 533 8.33 26.64 -5.44
N LEU A 534 8.93 26.56 -4.24
CA LEU A 534 8.67 25.53 -3.25
C LEU A 534 7.78 26.01 -2.10
N ARG A 535 7.42 27.31 -2.06
CA ARG A 535 6.45 27.84 -1.10
C ARG A 535 5.04 27.30 -1.37
N GLY A 536 4.24 27.17 -0.32
CA GLY A 536 2.86 26.67 -0.42
C GLY A 536 2.73 25.14 -0.56
N ARG A 537 3.84 24.41 -0.72
CA ARG A 537 3.86 22.93 -0.87
C ARG A 537 3.92 22.15 0.45
N GLY A 538 3.63 22.79 1.58
CA GLY A 538 3.65 22.12 2.89
C GLY A 538 5.04 21.68 3.39
N LEU A 539 6.14 22.22 2.86
CA LEU A 539 7.51 21.79 3.20
C LEU A 539 8.01 22.30 4.55
N THR A 540 7.47 23.41 5.03
CA THR A 540 7.89 24.03 6.28
C THR A 540 7.72 23.09 7.49
N PRO A 541 6.55 22.44 7.72
CA PRO A 541 6.43 21.44 8.78
C PRO A 541 7.43 20.28 8.67
N HIS A 542 7.71 19.80 7.45
CA HIS A 542 8.65 18.70 7.22
C HIS A 542 10.08 19.10 7.62
N PHE A 543 10.54 20.27 7.17
CA PHE A 543 11.89 20.76 7.46
C PHE A 543 12.04 21.13 8.96
N VAL A 544 10.99 21.65 9.58
CA VAL A 544 10.96 21.94 11.02
C VAL A 544 11.06 20.66 11.86
N ARG A 545 10.39 19.57 11.48
CA ARG A 545 10.56 18.27 12.15
C ARG A 545 11.98 17.74 12.06
N GLN A 546 12.63 17.93 10.91
CA GLN A 546 14.01 17.48 10.69
C GLN A 546 15.01 18.26 11.56
N ILE A 547 14.87 19.59 11.69
CA ILE A 547 15.72 20.35 12.61
C ILE A 547 15.45 19.96 14.08
N GLU A 548 14.19 19.74 14.46
CA GLU A 548 13.85 19.28 15.81
C GLU A 548 14.51 17.93 16.13
N ALA A 549 14.48 16.97 15.19
CA ALA A 549 15.18 15.71 15.33
C ALA A 549 16.71 15.88 15.42
N ALA A 550 17.30 16.73 14.55
CA ALA A 550 18.73 17.02 14.56
C ALA A 550 19.19 17.69 15.86
N ALA A 551 18.36 18.57 16.44
CA ALA A 551 18.61 19.25 17.70
C ALA A 551 18.56 18.27 18.89
N ARG A 552 17.55 17.40 18.96
CA ARG A 552 17.46 16.35 19.99
C ARG A 552 18.65 15.41 19.96
N ALA A 553 19.06 14.97 18.78
CA ALA A 553 20.20 14.07 18.61
C ALA A 553 21.53 14.67 19.10
N ARG A 554 21.59 16.00 19.27
CA ARG A 554 22.76 16.74 19.77
C ARG A 554 22.62 17.20 21.22
N GLY A 555 21.53 16.83 21.90
CA GLY A 555 21.30 17.15 23.31
C GLY A 555 20.74 18.55 23.58
N PHE A 556 20.18 19.23 22.57
CA PHE A 556 19.43 20.47 22.83
C PHE A 556 18.05 20.15 23.40
N GLU A 557 17.64 20.92 24.40
CA GLU A 557 16.35 20.78 25.09
C GLU A 557 15.29 21.74 24.55
N ARG A 558 15.71 22.80 23.84
CA ARG A 558 14.81 23.83 23.31
C ARG A 558 15.26 24.32 21.95
N LEU A 559 14.28 24.80 21.18
CA LEU A 559 14.48 25.50 19.92
C LEU A 559 13.86 26.89 19.99
N SER A 560 14.56 27.89 19.48
CA SER A 560 14.11 29.28 19.45
C SER A 560 14.32 29.93 18.10
N MET A 561 13.60 31.02 17.82
CA MET A 561 13.70 31.78 16.58
C MET A 561 13.16 33.20 16.78
N VAL A 562 13.43 34.10 15.82
CA VAL A 562 12.77 35.40 15.72
C VAL A 562 11.81 35.38 14.54
N ALA A 563 10.51 35.48 14.82
CA ALA A 563 9.48 35.54 13.80
C ALA A 563 9.37 36.97 13.25
N VAL A 564 9.86 37.17 12.03
CA VAL A 564 9.73 38.43 11.25
C VAL A 564 8.57 38.35 10.25
N GLN A 565 8.20 39.46 9.62
CA GLN A 565 7.20 39.53 8.54
C GLN A 565 5.86 38.84 8.91
N ARG A 566 5.44 38.96 10.18
CA ARG A 566 4.19 38.37 10.72
C ARG A 566 4.13 36.83 10.66
N SER A 567 5.25 36.15 10.51
CA SER A 567 5.34 34.67 10.49
C SER A 567 4.97 34.01 11.83
N HIS A 568 4.84 34.77 12.92
CA HIS A 568 4.47 34.25 14.25
C HIS A 568 3.16 33.46 14.26
N VAL A 569 2.21 33.77 13.37
CA VAL A 569 0.94 33.04 13.23
C VAL A 569 1.17 31.61 12.74
N LEU A 570 2.12 31.41 11.83
CA LEU A 570 2.50 30.09 11.33
C LEU A 570 3.22 29.29 12.42
N TRP A 571 4.19 29.91 13.09
CA TRP A 571 5.00 29.26 14.12
C TRP A 571 4.19 28.83 15.34
N ALA A 572 3.18 29.60 15.71
CA ALA A 572 2.24 29.22 16.77
C ALA A 572 1.51 27.90 16.46
N ARG A 573 1.15 27.65 15.18
CA ARG A 573 0.53 26.38 14.75
C ARG A 573 1.49 25.20 14.83
N LEU A 574 2.80 25.44 14.79
CA LEU A 574 3.86 24.44 14.90
C LEU A 574 4.31 24.20 16.36
N GLY A 575 3.63 24.81 17.33
CA GLY A 575 3.87 24.63 18.76
C GLY A 575 4.88 25.60 19.37
N TYR A 576 5.27 26.67 18.66
CA TYR A 576 6.12 27.71 19.23
C TYR A 576 5.32 28.71 20.06
N THR A 577 5.86 29.07 21.21
CA THR A 577 5.29 30.07 22.12
C THR A 577 5.96 31.42 21.91
N ALA A 578 5.18 32.49 21.82
CA ALA A 578 5.68 33.85 21.67
C ALA A 578 6.12 34.46 23.01
N HIS A 579 7.28 35.12 23.00
CA HIS A 579 7.88 35.82 24.14
C HIS A 579 8.08 37.29 23.78
N ARG A 580 7.09 38.13 24.10
CA ARG A 580 7.11 39.57 23.78
C ARG A 580 7.91 40.39 24.79
N GLU A 581 8.25 39.77 25.91
CA GLU A 581 9.10 40.32 26.96
C GLU A 581 10.59 40.30 26.61
N VAL A 582 10.99 39.54 25.58
CA VAL A 582 12.37 39.44 25.13
C VAL A 582 12.72 40.66 24.28
N GLU A 583 13.73 41.42 24.70
CA GLU A 583 14.26 42.54 23.92
C GLU A 583 15.05 42.02 22.72
N LEU A 584 14.64 42.44 21.52
CA LEU A 584 15.29 42.07 20.26
C LEU A 584 16.23 43.19 19.77
N PRO A 585 17.34 42.84 19.08
CA PRO A 585 18.15 43.82 18.38
C PRO A 585 17.31 44.67 17.43
N ALA A 586 17.63 45.97 17.33
CA ALA A 586 16.90 46.92 16.49
C ALA A 586 16.87 46.50 15.01
N SER A 587 17.83 45.68 14.60
CA SER A 587 17.97 45.16 13.25
C SER A 587 16.79 44.31 12.78
N TYR A 588 16.03 43.65 13.68
CA TYR A 588 14.88 42.82 13.30
C TYR A 588 13.59 43.60 13.02
N GLY A 589 13.57 44.91 13.32
CA GLY A 589 12.39 45.75 13.19
C GLY A 589 11.36 45.57 14.31
N ALA A 590 10.39 46.49 14.35
CA ALA A 590 9.46 46.62 15.48
C ALA A 590 8.36 45.54 15.54
N GLU A 591 8.08 44.83 14.44
CA GLU A 591 7.06 43.78 14.40
C GLU A 591 7.62 42.37 14.68
N ALA A 592 8.92 42.24 14.97
CA ALA A 592 9.57 40.96 15.24
C ALA A 592 9.19 40.40 16.61
N VAL A 593 9.08 39.07 16.72
CA VAL A 593 8.69 38.40 17.96
C VAL A 593 9.61 37.21 18.22
N TYR A 594 10.26 37.17 19.39
CA TYR A 594 11.00 35.98 19.82
C TYR A 594 10.02 34.85 20.10
N MET A 595 10.33 33.64 19.63
CA MET A 595 9.50 32.46 19.86
C MET A 595 10.37 31.27 20.28
N SER A 596 9.83 30.41 21.14
CA SER A 596 10.52 29.18 21.55
C SER A 596 9.59 27.98 21.71
N LYS A 597 10.16 26.78 21.58
CA LYS A 597 9.49 25.49 21.73
C LYS A 597 10.39 24.54 22.52
N ALA A 598 9.80 23.80 23.44
CA ALA A 598 10.51 22.69 24.09
C ALA A 598 10.61 21.51 23.11
N LEU A 599 11.79 20.91 23.04
CA LEU A 599 12.01 19.68 22.30
C LEU A 599 11.66 18.52 23.24
#